data_AF-A0A1F3WUV9-F1
#
_entry.id   AF-A0A1F3WUV9-F1
#
_cell.length_a   1.000
_cell.length_b   1.000
_cell.length_c   1.000
_cell.angle_alpha   90.00
_cell.angle_beta   90.00
_cell.angle_gamma   90.00
#
_symmetry.space_group_name_H-M   'P 1'
#
loop_
_entity.id
_entity.type
_entity.pdbx_description
1 polymer ?
#
loop_
_entity_poly.entity_id
_entity_poly.type
_entity_poly.pdbx_seq_one_letter_code
_entity_poly.pdbx_strand_id
1 'polypeptide(L)' 'MKRKITLRIFFIGSLHMILYLYIVPFIVYPKFGKNGITFVVALAIMISIGVLGTLFFERKNKGDGNDK' A
#
# COMPACT_ATOMS: atom_id res chain seq x y z
N MET A 1 12.37 -15.82 7.13
CA MET A 1 11.07 -15.31 6.62
C MET A 1 10.66 -13.96 7.23
N LYS A 2 10.74 -13.76 8.55
CA LYS A 2 10.22 -12.56 9.24
C LYS A 2 10.77 -11.22 8.71
N ARG A 3 12.10 -11.11 8.49
CA ARG A 3 12.75 -9.88 8.01
C ARG A 3 12.25 -9.36 6.66
N LYS A 4 11.90 -10.24 5.71
CA LYS A 4 11.39 -9.82 4.38
C LYS A 4 9.96 -9.27 4.46
N ILE A 5 9.13 -9.87 5.33
CA ILE A 5 7.76 -9.42 5.60
C ILE A 5 7.79 -8.06 6.30
N THR A 6 8.65 -7.91 7.32
CA THR A 6 8.87 -6.63 8.01
C THR A 6 9.34 -5.55 7.05
N LEU A 7 10.29 -5.83 6.15
CA LEU A 7 10.75 -4.87 5.14
C LEU A 7 9.63 -4.46 4.17
N ARG A 8 8.78 -5.40 3.73
CA ARG A 8 7.62 -5.10 2.88
C ARG A 8 6.61 -4.21 3.59
N ILE A 9 6.22 -4.57 4.81
CA ILE A 9 5.27 -3.79 5.62
C ILE A 9 5.85 -2.40 5.91
N PHE A 10 7.15 -2.31 6.19
CA PHE A 10 7.83 -1.05 6.42
C PHE A 10 7.83 -0.16 5.18
N PHE A 11 8.12 -0.73 4.00
CA PHE A 11 8.11 0.03 2.75
C PHE A 11 6.70 0.50 2.37
N ILE A 12 5.69 -0.38 2.51
CA ILE A 12 4.29 -0.04 2.27
C ILE A 12 3.85 1.04 3.26
N GLY A 13 4.13 0.86 4.56
CA GLY A 13 3.76 1.80 5.61
C GLY A 13 4.42 3.16 5.45
N SER A 14 5.72 3.19 5.13
CA SER A 14 6.45 4.44 4.89
C SER A 14 5.93 5.19 3.66
N LEU A 15 5.64 4.47 2.57
CA LEU A 15 5.08 5.06 1.36
C LEU A 15 3.67 5.60 1.64
N HIS A 16 2.87 4.86 2.40
CA HIS A 16 1.54 5.26 2.82
C HIS A 16 1.54 6.50 3.70
N MET A 17 2.51 6.59 4.62
CA MET A 17 2.67 7.70 5.53
C MET A 17 3.06 8.99 4.78
N ILE A 18 4.00 8.90 3.84
CA ILE A 18 4.36 10.03 2.95
C ILE A 18 3.14 10.45 2.12
N LEU A 19 2.38 9.48 1.61
CA LEU A 19 1.24 9.75 0.77
C LEU A 19 0.12 10.46 1.55
N TYR A 20 -0.24 9.98 2.75
CA TYR A 20 -1.30 10.56 3.59
C TYR A 20 -0.91 11.86 4.30
N LEU A 21 0.32 11.95 4.81
CA LEU A 21 0.74 13.11 5.60
C LEU A 21 1.31 14.25 4.75
N TYR A 22 1.85 13.94 3.57
CA TYR A 22 2.47 14.96 2.71
C TYR A 22 1.69 15.17 1.42
N ILE A 23 1.52 14.12 0.62
CA ILE A 23 0.94 14.27 -0.72
C ILE A 23 -0.55 14.66 -0.64
N VAL A 24 -1.34 14.04 0.22
CA VAL A 24 -2.77 14.35 0.36
C VAL A 24 -3.00 15.81 0.81
N PRO A 25 -2.44 16.31 1.93
CA PRO A 25 -2.75 17.66 2.39
C PRO A 25 -2.02 18.76 1.61
N PHE A 26 -0.79 18.54 1.12
CA PHE A 26 0.01 19.61 0.50
C PHE A 26 -0.03 19.60 -1.03
N ILE A 27 -0.39 18.47 -1.66
CA ILE A 27 -0.45 18.37 -3.12
C ILE A 27 -1.89 18.18 -3.58
N VAL A 28 -2.65 17.28 -2.95
CA VAL A 28 -3.99 16.95 -3.43
C VAL A 28 -5.02 17.99 -3.00
N TYR A 29 -5.08 18.32 -1.71
CA TYR A 29 -6.01 19.31 -1.17
C TYR A 29 -5.92 20.69 -1.86
N PRO A 30 -4.72 21.31 -1.99
CA PRO A 30 -4.62 22.62 -2.62
C PRO A 30 -4.80 22.58 -4.14
N LYS A 31 -4.48 21.45 -4.80
CA LYS A 31 -4.53 21.35 -6.27
C LYS A 31 -5.89 20.85 -6.80
N PHE A 32 -6.61 20.05 -6.03
CA PHE A 32 -7.88 19.43 -6.46
C PHE A 32 -9.12 19.93 -5.70
N GLY A 33 -8.97 20.65 -4.58
CA GLY A 33 -10.10 21.22 -3.85
C GLY A 33 -11.23 20.21 -3.60
N LYS A 34 -12.44 20.48 -4.10
CA LYS A 34 -13.62 19.58 -4.01
C LYS A 34 -13.40 18.17 -4.58
N ASN A 35 -12.49 18.00 -5.53
CA ASN A 35 -12.17 16.68 -6.11
C ASN A 35 -11.16 15.87 -5.27
N GLY A 36 -10.67 16.43 -4.16
CA GLY A 36 -9.75 15.75 -3.25
C GLY A 36 -10.32 14.44 -2.67
N ILE A 37 -11.64 14.35 -2.49
CA ILE A 37 -12.30 13.13 -2.01
C ILE A 37 -12.11 11.97 -3.01
N THR A 38 -12.32 12.21 -4.30
CA THR A 38 -12.11 11.19 -5.35
C THR A 38 -10.67 10.69 -5.36
N PHE A 39 -9.71 11.58 -5.11
CA PHE A 39 -8.31 11.21 -5.05
C PHE A 39 -7.99 10.38 -3.80
N VAL A 40 -8.49 10.76 -2.62
CA VAL A 40 -8.35 9.98 -1.38
C VAL A 40 -8.95 8.59 -1.52
N VAL A 41 -10.11 8.47 -2.17
CA VAL A 41 -10.76 7.18 -2.46
C VAL A 41 -9.89 6.33 -3.41
N ALA A 42 -9.39 6.92 -4.50
CA ALA A 42 -8.49 6.21 -5.43
C ALA A 42 -7.22 5.71 -4.72
N LEU A 43 -6.68 6.52 -3.80
CA LEU A 43 -5.52 6.19 -2.98
C LEU A 43 -5.79 4.99 -2.06
N ALA A 44 -6.92 5.01 -1.36
CA ALA A 44 -7.34 3.93 -0.47
C ALA A 44 -7.53 2.61 -1.24
N ILE A 45 -8.06 2.67 -2.46
CA ILE A 45 -8.18 1.51 -3.35
C ILE A 45 -6.80 0.98 -3.75
N MET A 46 -5.88 1.84 -4.19
CA MET A 46 -4.50 1.44 -4.55
C MET A 46 -3.78 0.73 -3.40
N ILE A 47 -3.93 1.26 -2.19
CA ILE A 47 -3.38 0.68 -0.97
C ILE A 47 -3.97 -0.70 -0.68
N SER A 48 -5.30 -0.84 -0.73
CA SER A 48 -5.97 -2.12 -0.48
C SER A 48 -5.50 -3.18 -1.47
N ILE A 49 -5.34 -2.82 -2.75
CA ILE A 49 -4.81 -3.72 -3.78
C ILE A 49 -3.34 -4.06 -3.50
N GLY A 50 -2.51 -3.09 -3.08
CA GLY A 50 -1.12 -3.33 -2.71
C GLY A 50 -0.97 -4.29 -1.53
N VAL A 51 -1.78 -4.11 -0.47
CA VAL A 51 -1.80 -4.99 0.70
C VAL A 51 -2.32 -6.38 0.31
N LEU A 52 -3.45 -6.47 -0.40
CA LEU A 52 -4.01 -7.74 -0.86
C LEU A 52 -3.06 -8.48 -1.79
N GLY A 53 -2.48 -7.79 -2.78
CA GLY A 53 -1.55 -8.37 -3.74
C GLY A 53 -0.26 -8.86 -3.08
N THR A 54 0.27 -8.14 -2.09
CA THR A 54 1.45 -8.59 -1.35
C THR A 54 1.16 -9.80 -0.45
N LEU A 55 -0.03 -9.86 0.16
CA LEU A 55 -0.54 -11.02 0.91
C LEU A 55 -0.74 -12.24 0.00
N PHE A 56 -1.35 -12.04 -1.17
CA PHE A 56 -1.62 -13.11 -2.15
C PHE A 56 -0.33 -13.63 -2.80
N PHE A 57 0.61 -12.73 -3.13
CA PHE A 57 1.90 -13.10 -3.70
C PHE A 57 2.75 -13.91 -2.72
N GLU A 58 2.70 -13.58 -1.41
CA GLU A 58 3.36 -14.38 -0.39
C GLU A 58 2.71 -15.77 -0.24
N ARG A 59 1.37 -15.86 -0.35
CA ARG A 59 0.66 -17.15 -0.34
C ARG A 59 1.03 -18.03 -1.54
N LYS A 60 1.19 -17.45 -2.74
CA LYS A 60 1.63 -18.17 -3.95
C LYS A 60 3.06 -18.70 -3.82
N ASN A 61 3.98 -17.92 -3.26
CA ASN A 61 5.38 -18.35 -3.06
C ASN A 61 5.60 -19.31 -1.87
N LYS A 62 4.61 -19.51 -1.00
CA LYS A 62 4.63 -20.52 0.06
C LYS A 62 4.01 -21.86 -0.37
N GLY A 63 3.47 -21.94 -1.59
CA GLY A 63 2.77 -23.10 -2.13
C GLY A 63 3.57 -23.99 -3.09
N ASP A 64 4.89 -23.82 -3.18
CA ASP A 64 5.76 -24.68 -4.02
C ASP A 64 6.96 -25.19 -3.22
N GLY A 65 6.66 -25.79 -2.08
CA GLY A 65 7.67 -26.30 -1.15
C GLY A 65 7.10 -27.24 -0.10
N ASN A 66 6.02 -27.97 -0.43
CA ASN A 66 5.58 -29.12 0.36
C ASN A 66 5.65 -30.39 -0.49
N ASP A 67 6.88 -30.68 -0.90
CA ASP A 67 7.32 -32.03 -1.22
C ASP A 67 7.96 -32.59 0.07
N LYS A 68 7.09 -33.13 0.94
CA LYS A 68 7.34 -34.14 1.99
C LYS A 68 6.07 -34.43 2.78
#